data_AF-A0A3D1J0N4-F1
#
_entry.id   AF-A0A3D1J0N4-F1
#
_cell.length_a   1.000
_cell.length_b   1.000
_cell.length_c   1.000
_cell.angle_alpha   90.00
_cell.angle_beta   90.00
_cell.angle_gamma   90.00
#
_symmetry.space_group_name_H-M   'P 1'
#
loop_
_entity.id
_entity.type
_entity.pdbx_description
1 polymer ?
#
loop_
_entity_poly.entity_id
_entity_poly.type
_entity_poly.pdbx_seq_one_letter_code
_entity_poly.pdbx_strand_id
1 'polypeptide(L)'
;MLKLLFWSLVAANGALFAFQQGYLAKLIPDGREPARIAQQFNADKIKLIAPPKPATSPAPAGGADAAPDLEPVLARARAEQEALSCTEIGDFDAAEAGRFETALAGLALGDKLSRRAVQTAASHMVFIPSLGSKEAADRKVSELRRLGITDSYIIQDATELRWGISLGVFKSEDAARAHLAALTQEGVRSARIVTHGLTSNRVAFQLRALDADAKAGLTRIISDFPRQQARACQPA
;
A
#
# COMPACT_ATOMS: atom_id res chain seq x y z
N MET A 1 -41.00 -12.79 50.41
CA MET A 1 -41.67 -13.53 49.33
C MET A 1 -41.67 -12.69 48.05
N LEU A 2 -42.85 -12.14 47.72
CA LEU A 2 -43.15 -11.45 46.46
C LEU A 2 -42.41 -10.10 46.25
N LYS A 3 -42.13 -9.35 47.32
CA LYS A 3 -41.43 -8.06 47.23
C LYS A 3 -39.98 -8.20 46.74
N LEU A 4 -39.26 -9.23 47.20
CA LEU A 4 -37.90 -9.53 46.73
C LEU A 4 -37.90 -9.94 45.25
N LEU A 5 -38.89 -10.75 44.85
CA LEU A 5 -39.06 -11.17 43.45
C LEU A 5 -39.34 -9.97 42.53
N PHE A 6 -40.21 -9.06 42.97
CA PHE A 6 -40.54 -7.83 42.25
C PHE A 6 -39.31 -6.94 42.04
N TRP A 7 -38.55 -6.65 43.11
CA TRP A 7 -37.34 -5.83 43.01
C TRP A 7 -36.24 -6.48 42.17
N SER A 8 -36.10 -7.81 42.24
CA SER A 8 -35.19 -8.57 41.37
C SER A 8 -35.59 -8.42 39.90
N LEU A 9 -36.88 -8.53 39.58
CA LEU A 9 -37.38 -8.37 38.22
C LEU A 9 -37.15 -6.94 37.70
N VAL A 10 -37.39 -5.93 38.54
CA VAL A 10 -37.14 -4.53 38.18
C VAL A 10 -35.65 -4.29 37.90
N ALA A 11 -34.76 -4.82 38.75
CA ALA A 11 -33.32 -4.70 38.55
C ALA A 11 -32.86 -5.41 37.25
N ALA A 12 -33.36 -6.61 36.98
CA ALA A 12 -33.05 -7.36 35.76
C ALA A 12 -33.53 -6.62 34.49
N ASN A 13 -34.74 -6.04 34.52
CA ASN A 13 -35.25 -5.25 33.41
C ASN A 13 -34.48 -3.93 33.24
N GLY A 14 -34.08 -3.28 34.33
CA GLY A 14 -33.23 -2.09 34.29
C GLY A 14 -31.85 -2.37 33.68
N ALA A 15 -31.24 -3.50 34.05
CA ALA A 15 -29.98 -3.96 33.46
C ALA A 15 -30.13 -4.25 31.96
N LEU A 16 -31.22 -4.92 31.55
CA LEU A 16 -31.52 -5.18 30.15
C LEU A 16 -31.74 -3.89 29.34
N PHE A 17 -32.45 -2.92 29.91
CA PHE A 17 -32.66 -1.61 29.28
C PHE A 17 -31.35 -0.84 29.10
N ALA A 18 -30.48 -0.83 30.12
CA ALA A 18 -29.16 -0.20 30.04
C ALA A 18 -28.27 -0.87 28.98
N PHE A 19 -28.34 -2.21 28.85
CA PHE A 19 -27.68 -2.95 27.79
C PHE A 19 -28.17 -2.52 26.39
N GLN A 20 -29.49 -2.44 26.17
CA GLN A 20 -30.05 -2.04 24.88
C GLN A 20 -29.73 -0.59 24.48
N GLN A 21 -29.56 0.31 25.45
CA GLN A 21 -29.14 1.70 25.23
C GLN A 21 -27.63 1.84 24.98
N GLY A 22 -26.87 0.75 24.95
CA GLY A 22 -25.44 0.76 24.64
C GLY A 22 -24.54 1.22 25.79
N TYR A 23 -25.04 1.36 27.02
CA TYR A 23 -24.20 1.74 28.18
C TYR A 23 -23.15 0.66 28.53
N LEU A 24 -23.35 -0.58 28.09
CA LEU A 24 -22.42 -1.69 28.24
C LEU A 24 -21.50 -1.92 27.03
N ALA A 25 -21.61 -1.09 25.97
CA ALA A 25 -20.83 -1.21 24.74
C ALA A 25 -19.31 -1.04 24.94
N LYS A 26 -18.87 -0.47 26.08
CA LYS A 26 -17.45 -0.39 26.47
C LYS A 26 -16.89 -1.73 26.97
N LEU A 27 -17.73 -2.64 27.45
CA LEU A 27 -17.32 -3.95 28.00
C LEU A 27 -17.63 -5.12 27.07
N ILE A 28 -18.64 -4.99 26.20
CA ILE A 28 -19.04 -6.02 25.23
C ILE A 28 -19.11 -5.32 23.87
N PRO A 29 -18.21 -5.62 22.92
CA PRO A 29 -18.25 -5.00 21.61
C PRO A 29 -19.54 -5.42 20.89
N ASP A 30 -20.47 -4.49 20.74
CA ASP A 30 -21.65 -4.70 19.91
C ASP A 30 -21.19 -4.78 18.45
N GLY A 31 -21.55 -5.86 17.75
CA GLY A 31 -21.27 -6.04 16.31
C GLY A 31 -22.00 -5.05 15.40
N ARG A 32 -22.69 -4.06 15.97
CA ARG A 32 -23.18 -2.89 15.25
C ARG A 32 -22.03 -1.89 15.26
N GLU A 33 -21.52 -1.54 14.08
CA GLU A 33 -20.45 -0.56 13.90
C GLU A 33 -21.01 0.83 13.54
N PRO A 34 -21.74 1.55 14.44
CA PRO A 34 -22.28 2.88 14.12
C PRO A 34 -21.17 3.89 13.83
N ALA A 35 -19.95 3.63 14.33
CA ALA A 35 -18.77 4.40 13.98
C ALA A 35 -18.46 4.36 12.47
N ARG A 36 -18.74 3.26 11.75
CA ARG A 36 -18.59 3.22 10.29
C ARG A 36 -19.54 4.16 9.57
N ILE A 37 -20.79 4.26 10.04
CA ILE A 37 -21.79 5.17 9.47
C ILE A 37 -21.35 6.63 9.71
N ALA A 38 -20.85 6.94 10.91
CA ALA A 38 -20.36 8.27 11.25
C ALA A 38 -19.04 8.64 10.54
N GLN A 39 -18.26 7.63 10.12
CA GLN A 39 -16.98 7.80 9.40
C GLN A 39 -17.12 7.57 7.89
N GLN A 40 -18.33 7.71 7.33
CA GLN A 40 -18.50 7.68 5.88
C GLN A 40 -17.90 8.94 5.25
N PHE A 41 -16.70 8.82 4.70
CA PHE A 41 -16.08 9.88 3.94
C PHE A 41 -16.79 10.05 2.58
N ASN A 42 -17.26 11.28 2.30
CA ASN A 42 -17.90 11.67 1.04
C ASN A 42 -19.23 10.97 0.73
N ALA A 43 -20.07 10.68 1.73
CA ALA A 43 -21.42 10.14 1.51
C ALA A 43 -22.22 10.98 0.48
N ASP A 44 -22.05 12.29 0.49
CA ASP A 44 -22.74 13.24 -0.41
C ASP A 44 -22.30 13.15 -1.88
N LYS A 45 -21.23 12.40 -2.19
CA LYS A 45 -20.73 12.21 -3.57
C LYS A 45 -21.34 11.01 -4.28
N ILE A 46 -22.17 10.22 -3.60
CA ILE A 46 -22.87 9.08 -4.21
C ILE A 46 -24.11 9.61 -4.95
N LYS A 47 -24.01 9.74 -6.27
CA LYS A 47 -25.17 10.04 -7.13
C LYS A 47 -25.72 8.75 -7.73
N LEU A 48 -26.97 8.43 -7.43
CA LEU A 48 -27.68 7.32 -8.08
C LEU A 48 -27.98 7.71 -9.53
N ILE A 49 -27.40 6.97 -10.48
CA ILE A 49 -27.74 7.09 -11.89
C ILE A 49 -29.07 6.38 -12.08
N ALA A 50 -30.11 7.12 -12.42
CA ALA A 50 -31.39 6.53 -12.77
C ALA A 50 -31.22 5.58 -13.97
N PRO A 51 -31.80 4.37 -13.96
CA PRO A 51 -31.78 3.51 -15.13
C PRO A 51 -32.45 4.24 -16.31
N PRO A 52 -31.95 4.08 -17.55
CA PRO A 52 -32.53 4.74 -18.70
C PRO A 52 -33.98 4.30 -18.86
N LYS A 53 -34.89 5.22 -18.59
CA LYS A 53 -36.32 5.08 -18.88
C LYS A 53 -36.42 4.98 -20.42
N PRO A 54 -37.03 3.92 -20.99
CA PRO A 54 -37.20 3.85 -22.43
C PRO A 54 -38.06 5.03 -22.88
N ALA A 55 -37.44 5.95 -23.62
CA ALA A 55 -38.10 7.10 -24.20
C ALA A 55 -39.01 6.61 -25.33
N THR A 56 -40.32 6.69 -25.12
CA THR A 56 -41.27 6.81 -26.22
C THR A 56 -41.41 8.28 -26.56
N SER A 57 -41.48 8.55 -27.86
CA SER A 57 -41.96 9.76 -28.56
C SER A 57 -40.89 10.76 -29.06
N PRO A 58 -41.18 11.55 -30.12
CA PRO A 58 -40.97 11.20 -31.53
C PRO A 58 -39.94 12.12 -32.24
N ALA A 59 -39.64 11.78 -33.51
CA ALA A 59 -38.65 12.40 -34.39
C ALA A 59 -38.78 13.94 -34.61
N PRO A 60 -37.69 14.63 -35.02
CA PRO A 60 -37.52 16.07 -34.84
C PRO A 60 -37.93 16.92 -36.06
N ALA A 61 -38.44 18.12 -35.79
CA ALA A 61 -38.50 19.22 -36.75
C ALA A 61 -37.46 20.28 -36.37
N GLY A 62 -36.85 20.88 -37.39
CA GLY A 62 -35.60 21.63 -37.33
C GLY A 62 -35.60 22.87 -36.44
N GLY A 63 -34.38 23.24 -36.04
CA GLY A 63 -34.06 24.44 -35.27
C GLY A 63 -32.58 24.43 -34.93
N ALA A 64 -31.74 24.82 -35.89
CA ALA A 64 -30.35 25.16 -35.64
C ALA A 64 -30.31 26.44 -34.81
N ASP A 65 -29.91 26.34 -33.55
CA ASP A 65 -29.04 27.32 -32.88
C ASP A 65 -28.67 26.87 -31.46
N ALA A 66 -27.42 27.16 -31.08
CA ALA A 66 -26.79 26.99 -29.77
C ALA A 66 -26.51 25.53 -29.31
N ALA A 67 -25.45 24.93 -29.86
CA ALA A 67 -24.69 23.90 -29.15
C ALA A 67 -23.69 24.60 -28.20
N PRO A 68 -23.85 24.50 -26.86
CA PRO A 68 -22.76 24.86 -25.97
C PRO A 68 -21.79 23.66 -25.94
N ASP A 69 -20.62 23.85 -26.53
CA ASP A 69 -19.35 23.24 -26.09
C ASP A 69 -19.43 21.79 -25.56
N LEU A 70 -19.86 20.85 -26.43
CA LEU A 70 -19.78 19.41 -26.16
C LEU A 70 -18.32 18.91 -26.14
N GLU A 71 -17.41 19.57 -26.84
CA GLU A 71 -15.99 19.19 -26.90
C GLU A 71 -15.27 19.24 -25.54
N PRO A 72 -15.32 20.32 -24.74
CA PRO A 72 -14.64 20.35 -23.45
C PRO A 72 -15.26 19.40 -22.42
N VAL A 73 -16.55 19.10 -22.52
CA VAL A 73 -17.22 18.12 -21.63
C VAL A 73 -16.82 16.69 -22.00
N LEU A 74 -16.76 16.34 -23.29
CA LEU A 74 -16.26 15.05 -23.78
C LEU A 74 -14.75 14.89 -23.52
N ALA A 75 -13.96 15.93 -23.71
CA ALA A 75 -12.53 15.94 -23.41
C ALA A 75 -12.27 15.75 -21.91
N ARG A 76 -13.10 16.37 -21.05
CA ARG A 76 -13.01 16.20 -19.59
C ARG A 76 -13.45 14.80 -19.15
N ALA A 77 -14.54 14.27 -19.69
CA ALA A 77 -14.98 12.89 -19.43
C ALA A 77 -13.97 11.84 -19.94
N ARG A 78 -13.32 12.10 -21.08
CA ARG A 78 -12.25 11.25 -21.61
C ARG A 78 -10.99 11.32 -20.76
N ALA A 79 -10.57 12.52 -20.34
CA ALA A 79 -9.47 12.69 -19.39
C ALA A 79 -9.76 12.03 -18.02
N GLU A 80 -11.02 12.04 -17.57
CA GLU A 80 -11.46 11.36 -16.34
C GLU A 80 -11.46 9.82 -16.50
N GLN A 81 -11.89 9.30 -17.66
CA GLN A 81 -11.78 7.86 -17.98
C GLN A 81 -10.34 7.38 -18.21
N GLU A 82 -9.49 8.24 -18.77
CA GLU A 82 -8.05 7.99 -18.94
C GLU A 82 -7.32 8.04 -17.59
N ALA A 83 -7.78 8.89 -16.65
CA ALA A 83 -7.32 8.89 -15.26
C ALA A 83 -7.78 7.65 -14.48
N LEU A 84 -8.95 7.09 -14.78
CA LEU A 84 -9.50 5.87 -14.16
C LEU A 84 -8.87 4.56 -14.67
N SER A 85 -8.07 4.60 -15.75
CA SER A 85 -7.47 3.43 -16.40
C SER A 85 -5.94 3.46 -16.42
N CYS A 86 -5.35 3.94 -15.33
CA CYS A 86 -3.90 3.94 -15.15
C CYS A 86 -3.46 2.67 -14.40
N THR A 87 -2.65 1.84 -15.07
CA THR A 87 -2.03 0.64 -14.50
C THR A 87 -0.53 0.87 -14.36
N GLU A 88 -0.01 0.73 -13.15
CA GLU A 88 1.43 0.74 -12.88
C GLU A 88 1.92 -0.68 -12.66
N ILE A 89 3.04 -1.02 -13.28
CA ILE A 89 3.72 -2.31 -13.14
C ILE A 89 5.15 -1.98 -12.79
N GLY A 90 5.65 -2.43 -11.64
CA GLY A 90 6.90 -1.89 -11.13
C GLY A 90 7.65 -2.79 -10.18
N ASP A 91 8.81 -2.28 -9.76
CA ASP A 91 9.93 -2.94 -9.07
C ASP A 91 10.87 -3.75 -9.98
N PHE A 92 10.94 -3.39 -11.26
CA PHE A 92 11.90 -3.96 -12.21
C PHE A 92 13.34 -3.56 -11.85
N ASP A 93 14.26 -4.52 -11.85
CA ASP A 93 15.69 -4.21 -11.98
C ASP A 93 16.04 -3.75 -13.41
N ALA A 94 17.25 -3.25 -13.64
CA ALA A 94 17.62 -2.69 -14.95
C ALA A 94 17.55 -3.71 -16.10
N ALA A 95 17.85 -4.99 -15.84
CA ALA A 95 17.86 -6.05 -16.86
C ALA A 95 16.45 -6.60 -17.12
N GLU A 96 15.61 -6.70 -16.09
CA GLU A 96 14.20 -7.02 -16.20
C GLU A 96 13.42 -5.89 -16.87
N ALA A 97 13.74 -4.63 -16.58
CA ALA A 97 13.11 -3.46 -17.20
C ALA A 97 13.31 -3.45 -18.73
N GLY A 98 14.54 -3.72 -19.21
CA GLY A 98 14.81 -3.78 -20.65
C GLY A 98 14.07 -4.92 -21.37
N ARG A 99 13.96 -6.10 -20.72
CA ARG A 99 13.18 -7.23 -21.24
C ARG A 99 11.69 -6.90 -21.31
N PHE A 100 11.15 -6.28 -20.26
CA PHE A 100 9.75 -5.87 -20.21
C PHE A 100 9.43 -4.80 -21.25
N GLU A 101 10.30 -3.80 -21.41
CA GLU A 101 10.17 -2.75 -22.43
C GLU A 101 10.16 -3.33 -23.85
N THR A 102 11.00 -4.34 -24.12
CA THR A 102 11.02 -5.04 -25.41
C THR A 102 9.73 -5.83 -25.66
N ALA A 103 9.18 -6.49 -24.63
CA ALA A 103 7.90 -7.19 -24.74
C ALA A 103 6.73 -6.21 -24.98
N LEU A 104 6.77 -5.04 -24.34
CA LEU A 104 5.77 -3.98 -24.54
C LEU A 104 5.86 -3.30 -25.91
N ALA A 105 7.05 -3.26 -26.54
CA ALA A 105 7.20 -2.69 -27.87
C ALA A 105 6.30 -3.39 -28.92
N GLY A 106 6.02 -4.69 -28.73
CA GLY A 106 5.10 -5.45 -29.58
C GLY A 106 3.63 -5.01 -29.52
N LEU A 107 3.24 -4.24 -28.50
CA LEU A 107 1.88 -3.71 -28.31
C LEU A 107 1.69 -2.30 -28.90
N ALA A 108 2.74 -1.68 -29.46
CA ALA A 108 2.69 -0.36 -30.10
C ALA A 108 2.03 0.73 -29.23
N LEU A 109 2.31 0.74 -27.93
CA LEU A 109 1.65 1.59 -26.93
C LEU A 109 1.95 3.09 -27.08
N GLY A 110 3.07 3.45 -27.72
CA GLY A 110 3.46 4.85 -27.95
C GLY A 110 3.42 5.68 -26.66
N ASP A 111 2.77 6.84 -26.73
CA ASP A 111 2.66 7.81 -25.62
C ASP A 111 1.83 7.31 -24.42
N LYS A 112 1.18 6.15 -24.54
CA LYS A 112 0.42 5.52 -23.45
C LYS A 112 1.33 4.86 -22.41
N LEU A 113 2.62 4.65 -22.73
CA LEU A 113 3.62 4.04 -21.86
C LEU A 113 4.55 5.11 -21.29
N SER A 114 4.63 5.18 -19.97
CA SER A 114 5.56 6.07 -19.25
C SER A 114 6.48 5.28 -18.34
N ARG A 115 7.79 5.46 -18.48
CA ARG A 115 8.79 4.88 -17.59
C ARG A 115 9.03 5.81 -16.39
N ARG A 116 8.91 5.29 -15.18
CA ARG A 116 9.13 6.01 -13.92
C ARG A 116 10.23 5.34 -13.11
N ALA A 117 11.17 6.14 -12.60
CA ALA A 117 12.10 5.66 -11.58
C ALA A 117 11.34 5.54 -10.25
N VAL A 118 11.34 4.34 -9.67
CA VAL A 118 10.80 4.08 -8.33
C VAL A 118 11.94 4.28 -7.35
N GLN A 119 11.90 5.41 -6.64
CA GLN A 119 12.80 5.65 -5.54
C GLN A 119 12.31 4.82 -4.35
N THR A 120 13.00 3.73 -4.05
CA THR A 120 12.76 3.01 -2.80
C THR A 120 13.13 3.93 -1.65
N ALA A 121 12.22 4.14 -0.70
CA ALA A 121 12.50 4.95 0.47
C ALA A 121 13.78 4.45 1.15
N ALA A 122 14.67 5.39 1.50
CA ALA A 122 15.91 5.07 2.16
C ALA A 122 15.60 4.28 3.45
N SER A 123 16.17 3.09 3.58
CA SER A 123 15.97 2.27 4.78
C SER A 123 17.10 2.53 5.76
N HIS A 124 16.79 2.56 7.05
CA HIS A 124 17.77 2.74 8.11
C HIS A 124 18.11 1.37 8.68
N MET A 125 19.36 0.93 8.51
CA MET A 125 19.84 -0.33 9.04
C MET A 125 20.64 -0.08 10.32
N VAL A 126 20.28 -0.77 11.39
CA VAL A 126 21.09 -0.84 12.60
C VAL A 126 22.05 -2.01 12.41
N PHE A 127 23.36 -1.75 12.43
CA PHE A 127 24.35 -2.79 12.21
C PHE A 127 25.64 -2.57 12.99
N ILE A 128 26.39 -3.63 13.22
CA ILE A 128 27.74 -3.61 13.76
C ILE A 128 28.73 -3.65 12.58
N PRO A 129 29.72 -2.73 12.50
CA PRO A 129 30.77 -2.75 11.50
C PRO A 129 31.48 -4.11 11.40
N SER A 130 32.05 -4.38 10.22
CA SER A 130 32.92 -5.53 10.01
C SER A 130 34.09 -5.54 10.99
N LEU A 131 34.32 -6.68 11.64
CA LEU A 131 35.45 -6.92 12.53
C LEU A 131 36.67 -7.51 11.79
N GLY A 132 36.65 -7.51 10.45
CA GLY A 132 37.75 -7.92 9.59
C GLY A 132 37.66 -9.33 9.01
N SER A 133 36.94 -10.27 9.65
CA SER A 133 36.75 -11.63 9.11
C SER A 133 35.39 -12.24 9.46
N LYS A 134 35.03 -13.32 8.77
CA LYS A 134 33.82 -14.10 9.04
C LYS A 134 33.83 -14.68 10.45
N GLU A 135 34.96 -15.23 10.88
CA GLU A 135 35.12 -15.85 12.19
C GLU A 135 34.97 -14.82 13.32
N ALA A 136 35.42 -13.57 13.09
CA ALA A 136 35.21 -12.48 14.03
C ALA A 136 33.72 -12.10 14.13
N ALA A 137 33.00 -12.08 13.01
CA ALA A 137 31.56 -11.87 12.99
C ALA A 137 30.81 -13.00 13.71
N ASP A 138 31.16 -14.27 13.47
CA ASP A 138 30.55 -15.44 14.12
C ASP A 138 30.74 -15.43 15.64
N ARG A 139 31.96 -15.06 16.10
CA ARG A 139 32.23 -14.88 17.54
C ARG A 139 31.36 -13.78 18.13
N LYS A 140 31.19 -12.66 17.42
CA LYS A 140 30.39 -11.54 17.91
C LYS A 140 28.90 -11.87 17.92
N VAL A 141 28.38 -12.59 16.91
CA VAL A 141 27.01 -13.12 16.92
C VAL A 141 26.78 -14.04 18.12
N SER A 142 27.75 -14.89 18.45
CA SER A 142 27.66 -15.76 19.62
C SER A 142 27.63 -14.95 20.94
N GLU A 143 28.35 -13.84 21.00
CA GLU A 143 28.28 -12.90 22.14
C GLU A 143 26.93 -12.19 22.23
N LEU A 144 26.40 -11.70 21.12
CA LEU A 144 25.08 -11.07 21.05
C LEU A 144 23.98 -12.01 21.52
N ARG A 145 24.03 -13.29 21.11
CA ARG A 145 23.08 -14.32 21.57
C ARG A 145 23.14 -14.54 23.09
N ARG A 146 24.32 -14.45 23.71
CA ARG A 146 24.46 -14.54 25.18
C ARG A 146 23.88 -13.32 25.90
N LEU A 147 23.81 -12.18 25.23
CA LEU A 147 23.14 -10.97 25.72
C LEU A 147 21.62 -11.00 25.48
N GLY A 148 21.08 -12.05 24.86
CA GLY A 148 19.65 -12.18 24.56
C GLY A 148 19.25 -11.69 23.17
N ILE A 149 20.19 -11.19 22.36
CA ILE A 149 19.92 -10.70 21.01
C ILE A 149 20.03 -11.86 20.03
N THR A 150 18.88 -12.41 19.65
CA THR A 150 18.77 -13.52 18.68
C THR A 150 18.66 -13.03 17.24
N ASP A 151 18.19 -11.81 17.05
CA ASP A 151 17.83 -11.25 15.73
C ASP A 151 19.04 -10.57 15.05
N SER A 152 20.15 -11.32 14.97
CA SER A 152 21.41 -10.86 14.36
C SER A 152 21.72 -11.64 13.08
N TYR A 153 22.10 -10.94 12.01
CA TYR A 153 22.41 -11.53 10.70
C TYR A 153 23.76 -11.04 10.15
N ILE A 154 24.59 -11.95 9.64
CA ILE A 154 25.90 -11.60 9.05
C ILE A 154 25.71 -11.22 7.59
N ILE A 155 26.14 -10.00 7.24
CA ILE A 155 26.06 -9.44 5.88
C ILE A 155 27.17 -10.05 5.02
N GLN A 156 26.79 -10.82 3.99
CA GLN A 156 27.74 -11.48 3.07
C GLN A 156 27.75 -10.84 1.68
N ASP A 157 26.61 -10.31 1.23
CA ASP A 157 26.39 -9.93 -0.17
C ASP A 157 26.72 -8.46 -0.47
N ALA A 158 26.87 -7.60 0.55
CA ALA A 158 27.17 -6.19 0.39
C ALA A 158 28.67 -5.93 0.53
N THR A 159 29.36 -5.59 -0.56
CA THR A 159 30.83 -5.40 -0.58
C THR A 159 31.31 -4.36 0.44
N GLU A 160 30.57 -3.27 0.62
CA GLU A 160 30.92 -2.19 1.58
C GLU A 160 30.66 -2.55 3.05
N LEU A 161 29.73 -3.47 3.29
CA LEU A 161 29.29 -3.88 4.63
C LEU A 161 29.64 -5.35 4.93
N ARG A 162 30.52 -5.95 4.13
CA ARG A 162 30.83 -7.39 4.19
C ARG A 162 31.39 -7.76 5.55
N TRP A 163 30.87 -8.84 6.13
CA TRP A 163 31.14 -9.30 7.48
C TRP A 163 30.68 -8.36 8.60
N GLY A 164 29.88 -7.34 8.28
CA GLY A 164 29.09 -6.62 9.27
C GLY A 164 27.94 -7.49 9.79
N ILE A 165 27.38 -7.11 10.95
CA ILE A 165 26.25 -7.81 11.56
C ILE A 165 25.05 -6.87 11.55
N SER A 166 24.03 -7.17 10.75
CA SER A 166 22.75 -6.49 10.78
C SER A 166 21.96 -6.92 12.01
N LEU A 167 21.40 -5.92 12.72
CA LEU A 167 20.53 -6.10 13.88
C LEU A 167 19.09 -5.65 13.57
N GLY A 168 18.82 -5.19 12.34
CA GLY A 168 17.48 -4.78 11.92
C GLY A 168 17.51 -3.72 10.83
N VAL A 169 16.48 -3.72 9.98
CA VAL A 169 16.25 -2.72 8.93
C VAL A 169 14.89 -2.07 9.16
N PHE A 170 14.88 -0.75 9.20
CA PHE A 170 13.72 0.06 9.54
C PHE A 170 13.40 1.03 8.41
N LYS A 171 12.10 1.30 8.20
CA LYS A 171 11.63 2.28 7.21
C LYS A 171 11.73 3.72 7.69
N SER A 172 11.84 3.94 9.01
CA SER A 172 11.97 5.26 9.62
C SER A 172 13.23 5.35 10.48
N GLU A 173 13.81 6.55 10.51
CA GLU A 173 15.00 6.81 11.31
C GLU A 173 14.69 6.73 12.82
N ASP A 174 13.51 7.19 13.24
CA ASP A 174 13.06 7.14 14.63
C ASP A 174 12.98 5.70 15.17
N ALA A 175 12.45 4.77 14.37
CA ALA A 175 12.40 3.36 14.77
C ALA A 175 13.80 2.76 14.89
N ALA A 176 14.71 3.09 13.98
CA ALA A 176 16.10 2.65 14.06
C ALA A 176 16.82 3.20 15.29
N ARG A 177 16.60 4.49 15.62
CA ARG A 177 17.14 5.13 16.83
C ARG A 177 16.61 4.50 18.11
N ALA A 178 15.31 4.25 18.19
CA ALA A 178 14.70 3.58 19.33
C ALA A 178 15.27 2.17 19.53
N HIS A 179 15.45 1.42 18.44
CA HIS A 179 16.04 0.10 18.49
C HIS A 179 17.52 0.13 18.90
N LEU A 180 18.31 1.07 18.38
CA LEU A 180 19.70 1.26 18.80
C LEU A 180 19.81 1.61 20.30
N ALA A 181 18.89 2.43 20.81
CA ALA A 181 18.84 2.78 22.23
C ALA A 181 18.54 1.56 23.11
N ALA A 182 17.59 0.70 22.70
CA ALA A 182 17.29 -0.56 23.37
C ALA A 182 18.52 -1.50 23.41
N LEU A 183 19.15 -1.71 22.25
CA LEU A 183 20.39 -2.50 22.14
C LEU A 183 21.52 -1.97 23.03
N THR A 184 21.62 -0.64 23.16
CA THR A 184 22.63 -0.01 24.02
C THR A 184 22.36 -0.30 25.51
N GLN A 185 21.09 -0.33 25.93
CA GLN A 185 20.68 -0.71 27.29
C GLN A 185 20.96 -2.20 27.58
N GLU A 186 20.83 -3.06 26.58
CA GLU A 186 21.18 -4.48 26.63
C GLU A 186 22.70 -4.75 26.57
N GLY A 187 23.51 -3.69 26.41
CA GLY A 187 24.98 -3.76 26.47
C GLY A 187 25.68 -3.73 25.11
N VAL A 188 24.94 -3.62 23.99
CA VAL A 188 25.52 -3.56 22.65
C VAL A 188 25.82 -2.12 22.24
N ARG A 189 27.08 -1.72 22.45
CA ARG A 189 27.58 -0.37 22.09
C ARG A 189 28.26 -0.29 20.72
N SER A 190 28.46 -1.44 20.07
CA SER A 190 29.16 -1.53 18.78
C SER A 190 28.24 -1.35 17.57
N ALA A 191 26.93 -1.20 17.80
CA ALA A 191 25.94 -0.98 16.76
C ALA A 191 25.90 0.51 16.34
N ARG A 192 25.65 0.75 15.06
CA ARG A 192 25.48 2.07 14.47
C ARG A 192 24.36 2.05 13.44
N ILE A 193 23.75 3.20 13.20
CA ILE A 193 22.74 3.35 12.14
C ILE A 193 23.46 3.76 10.86
N VAL A 194 23.16 3.07 9.77
CA VAL A 194 23.49 3.51 8.41
C VAL A 194 22.21 3.64 7.60
N THR A 195 22.13 4.71 6.82
CA THR A 195 21.08 4.85 5.81
C THR A 195 21.45 3.96 4.63
N HIS A 196 20.89 2.75 4.61
CA HIS A 196 20.96 1.87 3.47
C HIS A 196 19.75 2.16 2.57
N GLY A 197 19.87 3.23 1.79
CA GLY A 197 19.00 3.43 0.64
C GLY A 197 19.47 2.51 -0.45
N LEU A 198 18.66 1.53 -0.82
CA LEU A 198 18.81 0.85 -2.09
C LEU A 198 18.89 1.94 -3.17
N THR A 199 20.08 2.21 -3.69
CA THR A 199 20.25 2.66 -5.07
C THR A 199 19.88 1.50 -6.00
N SER A 200 18.83 0.72 -5.68
CA SER A 200 18.18 -0.08 -6.69
C SER A 200 17.40 0.95 -7.49
N ASN A 201 17.98 1.34 -8.63
CA ASN A 201 17.34 2.16 -9.64
C ASN A 201 16.20 1.32 -10.23
N ARG A 202 15.13 1.15 -9.44
CA ARG A 202 13.98 0.34 -9.79
C ARG A 202 13.16 1.12 -10.78
N VAL A 203 12.61 0.41 -11.74
CA VAL A 203 11.79 1.02 -12.77
C VAL A 203 10.37 0.51 -12.59
N ALA A 204 9.41 1.41 -12.73
CA ALA A 204 8.02 1.09 -12.97
C ALA A 204 7.61 1.64 -14.33
N PHE A 205 6.67 0.94 -14.96
CA PHE A 205 6.02 1.34 -16.18
C PHE A 205 4.57 1.67 -15.87
N GLN A 206 4.17 2.90 -16.16
CA GLN A 206 2.78 3.34 -16.08
C GLN A 206 2.18 3.25 -17.47
N LEU A 207 1.04 2.58 -17.57
CA LEU A 207 0.26 2.49 -18.79
C LEU A 207 -1.09 3.18 -18.58
N ARG A 208 -1.44 4.10 -19.48
CA ARG A 208 -2.69 4.87 -19.44
C ARG A 208 -3.54 4.56 -20.66
N ALA A 209 -4.87 4.68 -20.52
CA ALA A 209 -5.78 4.60 -21.67
C ALA A 209 -5.62 3.33 -22.53
N LEU A 210 -5.45 2.17 -21.88
CA LEU A 210 -5.33 0.88 -22.56
C LEU A 210 -6.70 0.42 -23.08
N ASP A 211 -6.75 0.06 -24.36
CA ASP A 211 -7.89 -0.65 -24.97
C ASP A 211 -7.93 -2.12 -24.51
N ALA A 212 -9.02 -2.82 -24.88
CA ALA A 212 -9.25 -4.20 -24.42
C ALA A 212 -8.17 -5.18 -24.92
N ASP A 213 -7.71 -5.01 -26.16
CA ASP A 213 -6.70 -5.87 -26.77
C ASP A 213 -5.33 -5.64 -26.12
N ALA A 214 -4.97 -4.37 -25.87
CA ALA A 214 -3.75 -4.02 -25.15
C ALA A 214 -3.76 -4.50 -23.70
N LYS A 215 -4.92 -4.48 -23.01
CA LYS A 215 -5.06 -5.05 -21.66
C LYS A 215 -4.87 -6.57 -21.66
N ALA A 216 -5.44 -7.28 -22.64
CA ALA A 216 -5.28 -8.72 -22.76
C ALA A 216 -3.81 -9.09 -23.04
N GLY A 217 -3.15 -8.39 -23.96
CA GLY A 217 -1.72 -8.58 -24.24
C GLY A 217 -0.83 -8.25 -23.05
N LEU A 218 -1.12 -7.16 -22.32
CA LEU A 218 -0.39 -6.81 -21.10
C LEU A 218 -0.51 -7.88 -20.02
N THR A 219 -1.71 -8.45 -19.83
CA THR A 219 -1.95 -9.53 -18.84
C THR A 219 -1.15 -10.78 -19.18
N ARG A 220 -1.02 -11.10 -20.47
CA ARG A 220 -0.17 -12.19 -20.96
C ARG A 220 1.31 -11.92 -20.66
N ILE A 221 1.80 -10.71 -20.95
CA ILE A 221 3.19 -10.33 -20.66
C ILE A 221 3.46 -10.37 -19.16
N ILE A 222 2.58 -9.81 -18.30
CA ILE A 222 2.76 -9.84 -16.84
C ILE A 222 2.87 -11.28 -16.31
N SER A 223 2.17 -12.23 -16.93
CA SER A 223 2.23 -13.64 -16.53
C SER A 223 3.64 -14.24 -16.68
N ASP A 224 4.47 -13.70 -17.57
CA ASP A 224 5.88 -14.07 -17.75
C ASP A 224 6.81 -13.42 -16.71
N PHE A 225 6.30 -12.46 -15.90
CA PHE A 225 7.03 -11.74 -14.86
C PHE A 225 6.37 -11.91 -13.47
N PRO A 226 6.40 -13.11 -12.87
CA PRO A 226 5.65 -13.42 -11.64
C PRO A 226 6.09 -12.64 -10.40
N ARG A 227 7.28 -12.01 -10.44
CA ARG A 227 7.79 -11.16 -9.35
C ARG A 227 7.21 -9.74 -9.38
N GLN A 228 6.62 -9.32 -10.50
CA GLN A 228 6.17 -7.96 -10.72
C GLN A 228 4.65 -7.88 -10.57
N GLN A 229 4.17 -6.92 -9.77
CA GLN A 229 2.75 -6.77 -9.50
C GLN A 229 2.19 -5.59 -10.30
N ALA A 230 1.09 -5.82 -11.00
CA ALA A 230 0.28 -4.74 -11.56
C ALA A 230 -0.59 -4.13 -10.46
N ARG A 231 -0.54 -2.81 -10.32
CA ARG A 231 -1.32 -2.03 -9.36
C ARG A 231 -2.01 -0.89 -10.10
N ALA A 232 -3.12 -0.41 -9.56
CA ALA A 232 -3.68 0.86 -10.03
C ALA A 232 -2.68 1.98 -9.72
N CYS A 233 -2.50 2.93 -10.63
CA CYS A 233 -1.62 4.06 -10.37
C CYS A 233 -2.08 4.81 -9.12
N GLN A 234 -1.14 5.11 -8.24
CA GLN A 234 -1.43 5.97 -7.09
C GLN A 234 -1.62 7.41 -7.59
N PRO A 235 -2.71 8.11 -7.22
CA PRO A 235 -2.86 9.52 -7.56
C PRO A 235 -1.69 10.29 -6.93
N ALA A 236 -1.06 11.13 -7.75
CA ALA A 236 0.05 11.99 -7.33
C ALA A 236 -0.40 13.05 -6.31
#